data_AF-Q8F1D7-F1
#
_entry.id   AF-Q8F1D7-F1
#
_cell.length_a   1.000
_cell.length_b   1.000
_cell.length_c   1.000
_cell.angle_alpha   90.00
_cell.angle_beta   90.00
_cell.angle_gamma   90.00
#
_symmetry.space_group_name_H-M   'P 1'
#
loop_
_entity.id
_entity.type
_entity.pdbx_description
1 polymer ?
#
loop_
_entity_poly.entity_id
_entity_poly.type
_entity_poly.pdbx_seq_one_letter_code
_entity_poly.pdbx_strand_id
1 'polypeptide(L)'
;MSMDIAKLLKDADQKVQLLYAFNGTGKTRLSQEFKQLVAPKNNRDEADQAESSHNKILYYNAFTKDLFYWDNDLEKDAEPKLKIQSNSFTDWILKDQGQDRNIITNFQHYTNEKLTPRFNEAYTVKDKNEREVIVKAFSEVTFSLTRGNEERSGNLKISKGEESNFIWSIFYSLLEQVISVGKKL
;
A
#
# COMPACT_ATOMS: atom_id res chain seq x y z
N MET A 1 19.84 -6.11 23.70
CA MET A 1 19.68 -7.12 22.63
C MET A 1 19.08 -6.52 21.36
N SER A 2 17.84 -6.01 21.33
CA SER A 2 17.28 -5.37 20.12
C SER A 2 18.03 -4.09 19.71
N MET A 3 18.39 -3.25 20.69
CA MET A 3 19.10 -1.98 20.45
C MET A 3 20.51 -2.21 19.88
N ASP A 4 21.13 -3.35 20.19
CA ASP A 4 22.44 -3.75 19.68
C ASP A 4 22.34 -4.18 18.21
N ILE A 5 21.30 -4.96 17.86
CA ILE A 5 21.04 -5.37 16.47
C ILE A 5 20.67 -4.15 15.61
N ALA A 6 19.86 -3.22 16.12
CA ALA A 6 19.47 -2.02 15.38
C ALA A 6 20.70 -1.15 15.01
N LYS A 7 21.67 -1.03 15.91
CA LYS A 7 22.95 -0.35 15.63
C LYS A 7 23.78 -1.12 14.60
N LEU A 8 23.92 -2.45 14.76
CA LEU A 8 24.61 -3.29 13.78
C LEU A 8 24.03 -3.14 12.37
N LEU A 9 22.70 -3.10 12.24
CA LEU A 9 22.04 -2.87 10.95
C LEU A 9 22.35 -1.50 10.36
N LYS A 10 22.44 -0.47 11.21
CA LYS A 10 22.73 0.92 10.79
C LYS A 10 24.18 1.11 10.37
N ASP A 11 25.11 0.48 11.09
CA ASP A 11 26.55 0.63 10.90
C ASP A 11 27.12 -0.35 9.87
N ALA A 12 26.31 -1.30 9.38
CA ALA A 12 26.70 -2.24 8.35
C ALA A 12 26.91 -1.55 6.99
N ASP A 13 28.04 -1.84 6.34
CA ASP A 13 28.41 -1.31 5.01
C ASP A 13 27.66 -2.01 3.83
N GLN A 14 26.58 -2.74 4.13
CA GLN A 14 25.85 -3.49 3.12
C GLN A 14 24.67 -2.68 2.57
N LYS A 15 24.62 -2.55 1.24
CA LYS A 15 23.52 -1.84 0.53
C LYS A 15 22.15 -2.48 0.75
N VAL A 16 22.10 -3.80 0.89
CA VAL A 16 20.87 -4.57 1.11
C VAL A 16 21.09 -5.54 2.26
N GLN A 17 20.20 -5.52 3.24
CA GLN A 17 20.23 -6.40 4.40
C GLN A 17 18.86 -7.08 4.53
N LEU A 18 18.86 -8.41 4.56
CA LEU A 18 17.66 -9.22 4.77
C LEU A 18 17.70 -9.87 6.14
N LEU A 19 16.72 -9.58 6.98
CA LEU A 19 16.58 -10.19 8.29
C LEU A 19 15.33 -11.07 8.34
N TYR A 20 15.52 -12.34 8.70
CA TYR A 20 14.46 -13.30 8.90
C TYR A 20 14.44 -13.78 10.35
N ALA A 21 13.24 -13.87 10.94
CA ALA A 21 13.06 -14.42 12.28
C ALA A 21 11.65 -14.99 12.45
N PHE A 22 11.51 -15.99 13.35
CA PHE A 22 10.22 -16.61 13.67
C PHE A 22 9.23 -15.62 14.31
N ASN A 23 7.96 -15.99 14.38
CA ASN A 23 6.95 -15.16 15.07
C ASN A 23 7.27 -15.04 16.57
N GLY A 24 6.92 -13.91 17.19
CA GLY A 24 7.22 -13.65 18.60
C GLY A 24 8.67 -13.23 18.91
N THR A 25 9.58 -13.21 17.93
CA THR A 25 11.00 -12.85 18.13
C THR A 25 11.28 -11.34 18.21
N GLY A 26 10.25 -10.49 18.22
CA GLY A 26 10.43 -9.05 18.36
C GLY A 26 10.79 -8.28 17.08
N LYS A 27 10.52 -8.83 15.88
CA LYS A 27 10.73 -8.14 14.59
C LYS A 27 10.17 -6.72 14.57
N THR A 28 8.93 -6.54 15.05
CA THR A 28 8.26 -5.23 15.14
C THR A 28 8.98 -4.27 16.10
N ARG A 29 9.54 -4.78 17.20
CA ARG A 29 10.31 -3.95 18.14
C ARG A 29 11.64 -3.52 17.51
N LEU A 30 12.34 -4.43 16.84
CA LEU A 30 13.58 -4.12 16.15
C LEU A 30 13.38 -3.08 15.04
N SER A 31 12.31 -3.20 14.26
CA SER A 31 11.99 -2.21 13.22
C SER A 31 11.72 -0.82 13.81
N GLN A 32 11.03 -0.75 14.96
CA GLN A 32 10.78 0.52 15.68
C GLN A 32 12.07 1.16 16.17
N GLU A 33 12.97 0.37 16.78
CA GLU A 33 14.26 0.85 17.26
C GLU A 33 15.15 1.31 16.09
N PHE A 34 15.19 0.57 14.98
CA PHE A 34 15.91 0.98 13.77
C PHE A 34 15.37 2.30 13.20
N LYS A 35 14.04 2.46 13.12
CA LYS A 35 13.39 3.70 12.69
C LYS A 35 13.85 4.91 13.52
N GLN A 36 13.92 4.76 14.85
CA GLN A 36 14.40 5.83 15.74
C GLN A 36 15.87 6.19 15.50
N LEU A 37 16.72 5.23 15.10
CA LEU A 37 18.14 5.47 14.84
C LEU A 37 18.42 6.18 13.51
N VAL A 38 17.59 5.97 12.50
CA VAL A 38 17.77 6.56 11.16
C VAL A 38 16.98 7.85 10.98
N ALA A 39 15.79 7.93 11.57
CA ALA A 39 14.89 9.08 11.58
C ALA A 39 14.45 9.41 13.01
N PRO A 40 15.35 9.95 13.86
CA PRO A 40 15.01 10.34 15.22
C PRO A 40 13.91 11.42 15.20
N LYS A 41 12.93 11.29 16.11
CA LYS A 41 11.88 12.30 16.29
C LYS A 41 12.53 13.59 16.81
N ASN A 42 12.73 14.57 15.94
CA ASN A 42 12.99 15.94 16.39
C ASN A 42 11.67 16.57 16.85
N ASN A 43 11.71 17.41 17.89
CA ASN A 43 10.58 18.22 18.38
C ASN A 43 10.18 19.31 17.37
N ARG A 44 9.84 18.93 16.13
CA ARG A 44 9.25 19.81 15.12
C ARG A 44 7.95 19.19 14.64
N ASP A 45 7.02 20.05 14.26
CA ASP A 45 5.62 19.73 14.00
C ASP A 45 5.42 18.51 13.10
N GLU A 46 4.32 17.78 13.32
CA GLU A 46 4.04 16.48 12.70
C GLU A 46 4.04 16.50 11.15
N ALA A 47 3.89 17.68 10.53
CA ALA A 47 3.98 17.88 9.09
C ALA A 47 5.43 17.79 8.56
N ASP A 48 6.42 18.37 9.26
CA ASP A 48 7.86 18.32 8.90
C ASP A 48 8.49 16.94 9.18
N GLN A 49 7.87 16.15 10.06
CA GLN A 49 8.30 14.79 10.36
C GLN A 49 7.96 13.81 9.22
N ALA A 50 6.87 14.03 8.48
CA ALA A 50 6.53 13.22 7.33
C ALA A 50 7.57 13.40 6.20
N GLU A 51 7.99 14.63 5.90
CA GLU A 51 9.04 14.91 4.91
C GLU A 51 10.43 14.39 5.31
N SER A 52 10.85 14.63 6.56
CA SER A 52 12.19 14.20 7.02
C SER A 52 12.32 12.68 7.20
N SER A 53 11.22 11.99 7.53
CA SER A 53 11.20 10.52 7.57
C SER A 53 11.10 9.90 6.17
N HIS A 54 10.41 10.55 5.23
CA HIS A 54 10.35 10.13 3.83
C HIS A 54 11.73 10.15 3.14
N ASN A 55 12.62 11.06 3.54
CA ASN A 55 13.99 11.12 3.01
C ASN A 55 14.87 9.92 3.38
N LYS A 56 14.46 9.07 4.34
CA LYS A 56 15.27 7.91 4.79
C LYS A 56 14.52 6.59 4.87
N ILE A 57 13.19 6.62 5.00
CA ILE A 57 12.36 5.44 5.10
C ILE A 57 11.19 5.57 4.14
N LEU A 58 11.20 4.74 3.10
CA LEU A 58 10.15 4.73 2.10
C LEU A 58 8.88 3.99 2.59
N TYR A 59 9.06 2.89 3.31
CA TYR A 59 7.96 2.09 3.81
C TYR A 59 8.26 1.53 5.19
N TYR A 60 7.30 1.71 6.09
CA TYR A 60 7.37 1.20 7.45
C TYR A 60 5.98 0.75 7.88
N ASN A 61 5.69 -0.54 7.73
CA ASN A 61 4.52 -1.12 8.40
C ASN A 61 4.74 -2.62 8.65
N ALA A 62 4.56 -3.03 9.90
CA ALA A 62 4.55 -4.45 10.29
C ALA A 62 3.24 -5.15 9.90
N PHE A 63 2.25 -4.39 9.44
CA PHE A 63 0.88 -4.81 9.12
C PHE A 63 0.48 -4.34 7.72
N THR A 64 1.30 -4.69 6.73
CA THR A 64 1.11 -4.33 5.33
C THR A 64 -0.25 -4.68 4.75
N LYS A 65 -0.82 -5.81 5.19
CA LYS A 65 -2.13 -6.27 4.73
C LYS A 65 -3.29 -5.52 5.38
N ASP A 66 -3.09 -4.93 6.55
CA ASP A 66 -4.15 -4.23 7.30
C ASP A 66 -4.49 -2.88 6.65
N LEU A 67 -3.68 -2.42 5.69
CA LEU A 67 -4.01 -1.27 4.84
C LEU A 67 -5.18 -1.54 3.89
N PHE A 68 -5.53 -2.82 3.67
CA PHE A 68 -6.53 -3.23 2.70
C PHE A 68 -7.63 -4.02 3.39
N TYR A 69 -8.87 -3.57 3.21
CA TYR A 69 -10.02 -4.25 3.79
C TYR A 69 -11.23 -4.14 2.87
N TRP A 70 -12.05 -5.18 2.82
CA TRP A 70 -13.30 -5.11 2.08
C TRP A 70 -14.30 -4.22 2.81
N ASP A 71 -14.92 -3.32 2.06
CA ASP A 71 -16.13 -2.65 2.54
C ASP A 71 -17.24 -3.70 2.63
N ASN A 72 -17.67 -4.01 3.85
CA ASN A 72 -18.72 -4.98 4.12
C ASN A 72 -20.02 -4.29 4.52
N ASP A 73 -20.24 -3.02 4.12
CA ASP A 73 -21.51 -2.35 4.41
C ASP A 73 -22.66 -3.15 3.76
N LEU A 74 -23.46 -3.79 4.62
CA LEU A 74 -24.59 -4.65 4.26
C LEU A 74 -25.83 -3.83 3.92
N GLU A 75 -25.81 -2.52 4.20
CA GLU A 75 -26.92 -1.63 3.89
C GLU A 75 -26.80 -1.09 2.47
N LYS A 76 -27.74 -1.53 1.61
CA LYS A 76 -27.98 -1.11 0.20
C LYS A 76 -27.08 -1.75 -0.86
N ASP A 77 -27.33 -3.01 -1.25
CA ASP A 77 -26.88 -3.61 -2.54
C ASP A 77 -25.51 -3.10 -3.04
N ALA A 78 -24.56 -2.91 -2.11
CA ALA A 78 -23.44 -2.04 -2.36
C ALA A 78 -22.43 -2.83 -3.17
N GLU A 79 -22.00 -2.27 -4.30
CA GLU A 79 -21.03 -2.92 -5.15
C GLU A 79 -19.74 -3.23 -4.36
N PRO A 80 -19.23 -4.47 -4.43
CA PRO A 80 -18.10 -4.89 -3.61
C PRO A 80 -16.86 -4.07 -3.97
N LYS A 81 -16.25 -3.47 -2.95
CA LYS A 81 -15.05 -2.64 -3.09
C LYS A 81 -14.03 -2.92 -1.99
N LEU A 82 -12.76 -2.95 -2.39
CA LEU A 82 -11.61 -3.04 -1.50
C LEU A 82 -11.18 -1.62 -1.14
N LYS A 83 -11.21 -1.29 0.15
CA LYS A 83 -10.75 -0.03 0.70
C LYS A 83 -9.24 -0.04 0.89
N ILE A 84 -8.61 1.10 0.64
CA ILE A 84 -7.21 1.36 0.89
C ILE A 84 -7.12 2.44 1.98
N GLN A 85 -6.49 2.11 3.10
CA GLN A 85 -6.21 3.09 4.14
C GLN A 85 -5.11 4.04 3.67
N SER A 86 -5.48 5.29 3.40
CA SER A 86 -4.55 6.33 2.97
C SER A 86 -3.50 6.60 4.05
N ASN A 87 -2.25 6.61 3.60
CA ASN A 87 -1.06 7.01 4.35
C ASN A 87 -0.01 7.56 3.38
N SER A 88 1.14 8.01 3.91
CA SER A 88 2.23 8.56 3.09
C SER A 88 2.70 7.62 1.99
N PHE A 89 2.76 6.31 2.24
CA PHE A 89 3.18 5.31 1.26
C PHE A 89 2.16 5.14 0.13
N THR A 90 0.87 4.95 0.47
CA THR A 90 -0.18 4.76 -0.56
C THR A 90 -0.36 6.00 -1.41
N ASP A 91 -0.22 7.18 -0.79
CA ASP A 91 -0.30 8.45 -1.50
C ASP A 91 0.91 8.62 -2.44
N TRP A 92 2.13 8.34 -1.97
CA TRP A 92 3.32 8.42 -2.81
C TRP A 92 3.26 7.48 -4.03
N ILE A 93 2.94 6.19 -3.82
CA ILE A 93 2.95 5.21 -4.92
C ILE A 93 1.81 5.42 -5.92
N LEU A 94 0.61 5.80 -5.47
CA LEU A 94 -0.57 5.92 -6.33
C LEU A 94 -0.73 7.33 -6.92
N LYS A 95 -0.53 8.38 -6.11
CA LYS A 95 -0.77 9.77 -6.54
C LYS A 95 0.49 10.40 -7.13
N ASP A 96 1.61 10.31 -6.42
CA ASP A 96 2.83 11.03 -6.82
C ASP A 96 3.58 10.29 -7.94
N GLN A 97 3.66 8.95 -7.84
CA GLN A 97 4.36 8.12 -8.81
C GLN A 97 3.45 7.55 -9.91
N GLY A 98 2.13 7.66 -9.79
CA GLY A 98 1.17 7.21 -10.79
C GLY A 98 1.32 5.74 -11.19
N GLN A 99 1.57 4.85 -10.22
CA GLN A 99 1.86 3.44 -10.49
C GLN A 99 0.61 2.57 -10.68
N ASP A 100 -0.60 3.13 -10.68
CA ASP A 100 -1.86 2.40 -10.82
C ASP A 100 -1.89 1.47 -12.04
N ARG A 101 -1.40 1.93 -13.19
CA ARG A 101 -1.33 1.10 -14.41
C ARG A 101 -0.37 -0.08 -14.29
N ASN A 102 0.79 0.14 -13.66
CA ASN A 102 1.79 -0.91 -13.45
C ASN A 102 1.27 -1.94 -12.44
N ILE A 103 0.58 -1.47 -11.39
CA ILE A 103 -0.09 -2.34 -10.42
C ILE A 103 -1.14 -3.22 -11.11
N ILE A 104 -1.98 -2.64 -11.98
CA ILE A 104 -2.98 -3.38 -12.76
C ILE A 104 -2.30 -4.42 -13.67
N THR A 105 -1.25 -4.01 -14.39
CA THR A 105 -0.49 -4.88 -15.31
C THR A 105 0.14 -6.06 -14.57
N ASN A 106 0.83 -5.79 -13.46
CA ASN A 106 1.46 -6.79 -12.62
C ASN A 106 0.44 -7.75 -12.03
N PHE A 107 -0.69 -7.23 -11.54
CA PHE A 107 -1.77 -8.07 -11.01
C PHE A 107 -2.33 -9.02 -12.08
N GLN A 108 -2.63 -8.51 -13.27
CA GLN A 108 -3.15 -9.29 -14.38
C GLN A 108 -2.16 -10.36 -14.83
N HIS A 109 -0.87 -10.02 -14.89
CA HIS A 109 0.20 -10.95 -15.25
C HIS A 109 0.29 -12.16 -14.31
N TYR A 110 0.13 -11.95 -13.00
CA TYR A 110 0.21 -13.01 -11.99
C TYR A 110 -1.14 -13.66 -11.65
N THR A 111 -2.24 -13.23 -12.27
CA THR A 111 -3.57 -13.78 -12.00
C THR A 111 -4.33 -14.11 -13.28
N ASN A 112 -5.12 -13.17 -13.80
CA ASN A 112 -5.98 -13.33 -14.95
C ASN A 112 -6.05 -12.00 -15.70
N GLU A 113 -5.61 -12.01 -16.96
CA GLU A 113 -5.61 -10.83 -17.84
C GLU A 113 -7.00 -10.18 -18.00
N LYS A 114 -8.07 -10.95 -17.81
CA LYS A 114 -9.45 -10.43 -17.92
C LYS A 114 -9.96 -9.81 -16.64
N LEU A 115 -9.32 -10.04 -15.49
CA LEU A 115 -9.72 -9.49 -14.20
C LEU A 115 -9.04 -8.14 -14.00
N THR A 116 -9.81 -7.06 -14.07
CA THR A 116 -9.29 -5.69 -14.09
C THR A 116 -9.63 -4.97 -12.79
N PRO A 117 -8.63 -4.62 -11.96
CA PRO A 117 -8.80 -3.66 -10.88
C PRO A 117 -8.99 -2.24 -11.43
N ARG A 118 -9.83 -1.46 -10.76
CA ARG A 118 -10.04 -0.04 -11.06
C ARG A 118 -10.01 0.76 -9.77
N PHE A 119 -9.03 1.66 -9.69
CA PHE A 119 -8.96 2.66 -8.64
C PHE A 119 -10.03 3.74 -8.86
N ASN A 120 -10.63 4.22 -7.78
CA ASN A 120 -11.61 5.29 -7.86
C ASN A 120 -10.96 6.67 -8.11
N GLU A 121 -11.64 7.52 -8.88
CA GLU A 121 -11.43 8.96 -8.85
C GLU A 121 -12.07 9.56 -7.58
N ALA A 122 -11.77 10.83 -7.27
CA ALA A 122 -12.44 11.49 -6.15
C ALA A 122 -13.93 11.71 -6.48
N TYR A 123 -14.82 11.36 -5.55
CA TYR A 123 -16.26 11.54 -5.74
C TYR A 123 -16.95 11.87 -4.41
N THR A 124 -18.14 12.47 -4.49
CA THR A 124 -18.93 12.87 -3.31
C THR A 124 -20.09 11.92 -3.11
N VAL A 125 -20.29 11.47 -1.87
CA VAL A 125 -21.44 10.67 -1.45
C VAL A 125 -22.12 11.31 -0.25
N LYS A 126 -23.40 11.03 -0.06
CA LYS A 126 -24.09 11.39 1.17
C LYS A 126 -23.92 10.29 2.21
N ASP A 127 -23.54 10.68 3.43
CA ASP A 127 -23.50 9.76 4.57
C ASP A 127 -24.92 9.44 5.09
N LYS A 128 -25.00 8.64 6.16
CA LYS A 128 -26.27 8.27 6.80
C LYS A 128 -27.07 9.46 7.35
N ASN A 129 -26.43 10.63 7.51
CA ASN A 129 -27.01 11.88 8.00
C ASN A 129 -27.23 12.90 6.87
N GLU A 130 -27.23 12.45 5.60
CA GLU A 130 -27.35 13.27 4.40
C GLU A 130 -26.25 14.32 4.20
N ARG A 131 -25.12 14.19 4.90
CA ARG A 131 -23.97 15.10 4.76
C ARG A 131 -23.12 14.66 3.60
N GLU A 132 -22.65 15.63 2.82
CA GLU A 132 -21.70 15.37 1.74
C GLU A 132 -20.33 14.99 2.32
N VAL A 133 -19.86 13.80 1.94
CA VAL A 133 -18.55 13.26 2.29
C VAL A 133 -17.78 12.99 1.00
N ILE A 134 -16.55 13.49 0.95
CA ILE A 134 -15.65 13.27 -0.18
C ILE A 134 -14.94 11.92 0.02
N VAL A 135 -15.17 11.00 -0.91
CA VAL A 135 -14.35 9.80 -1.07
C VAL A 135 -13.12 10.19 -1.87
N LYS A 136 -11.94 10.04 -1.26
CA LYS A 136 -10.67 10.45 -1.87
C LYS A 136 -10.35 9.56 -3.07
N ALA A 137 -9.68 10.10 -4.09
CA ALA A 137 -9.11 9.30 -5.17
C ALA A 137 -8.14 8.25 -4.60
N PHE A 138 -8.06 7.08 -5.25
CA PHE A 138 -7.20 5.96 -4.85
C PHE A 138 -7.46 5.39 -3.45
N SER A 139 -8.64 5.62 -2.88
CA SER A 139 -9.03 5.06 -1.58
C SER A 139 -9.88 3.78 -1.69
N GLU A 140 -10.32 3.44 -2.90
CA GLU A 140 -11.16 2.30 -3.20
C GLU A 140 -10.71 1.64 -4.51
N VAL A 141 -10.84 0.31 -4.55
CA VAL A 141 -10.59 -0.51 -5.72
C VAL A 141 -11.79 -1.41 -5.97
N THR A 142 -12.27 -1.39 -7.20
CA THR A 142 -13.30 -2.29 -7.70
C THR A 142 -12.69 -3.26 -8.69
N PHE A 143 -13.27 -4.45 -8.84
CA PHE A 143 -12.78 -5.47 -9.77
C PHE A 143 -13.89 -5.85 -10.74
N SER A 144 -13.53 -6.03 -12.01
CA SER A 144 -14.48 -6.42 -13.07
C SER A 144 -13.83 -7.41 -14.04
N LEU A 145 -14.64 -8.25 -14.68
CA LEU A 145 -14.19 -9.16 -15.73
C LEU A 145 -14.54 -8.59 -17.10
N THR A 146 -13.54 -8.53 -17.98
CA THR A 146 -13.75 -8.23 -19.39
C THR A 146 -14.13 -9.52 -20.13
N ARG A 147 -15.37 -9.58 -20.66
CA ARG A 147 -15.81 -10.70 -21.52
C ARG A 147 -15.41 -10.43 -22.98
N GLY A 148 -15.43 -11.48 -23.81
CA GLY A 148 -15.00 -11.42 -25.22
C GLY A 148 -15.77 -10.43 -26.12
N ASN A 149 -16.87 -9.85 -25.64
CA ASN A 149 -17.63 -8.80 -26.33
C ASN A 149 -17.41 -7.40 -25.73
N GLU A 150 -16.32 -7.18 -24.98
CA GLU A 150 -15.99 -5.93 -24.26
C GLU A 150 -17.01 -5.48 -23.19
N GLU A 151 -18.15 -6.17 -23.06
CA GLU A 151 -19.10 -5.98 -21.96
C GLU A 151 -18.43 -6.34 -20.63
N ARG A 152 -18.26 -5.31 -19.80
CA ARG A 152 -17.76 -5.46 -18.43
C ARG A 152 -18.84 -6.10 -17.59
N SER A 153 -18.49 -7.15 -16.85
CA SER A 153 -19.34 -7.57 -15.75
C SER A 153 -19.44 -6.43 -14.72
N GLY A 154 -20.54 -6.40 -13.94
CA GLY A 154 -20.60 -5.57 -12.74
C GLY A 154 -19.43 -5.84 -11.78
N ASN A 155 -19.24 -4.95 -10.81
CA ASN A 155 -18.16 -5.09 -9.85
C ASN A 155 -18.32 -6.38 -9.04
N LEU A 156 -17.20 -7.09 -8.83
CA LEU A 156 -17.19 -8.38 -8.15
C LEU A 156 -16.17 -8.43 -7.03
N LYS A 157 -16.44 -9.30 -6.05
CA LYS A 157 -15.48 -9.66 -5.02
C LYS A 157 -14.56 -10.74 -5.55
N ILE A 158 -13.26 -10.58 -5.34
CA ILE A 158 -12.23 -11.53 -5.77
C ILE A 158 -11.91 -12.54 -4.65
N SER A 159 -11.29 -13.66 -5.01
CA SER A 159 -10.83 -14.66 -4.06
C SER A 159 -9.74 -14.12 -3.12
N LYS A 160 -9.51 -14.79 -1.98
CA LYS A 160 -8.43 -14.42 -1.06
C LYS A 160 -7.02 -14.52 -1.68
N GLY A 161 -6.84 -15.44 -2.63
CA GLY A 161 -5.59 -15.56 -3.39
C GLY A 161 -5.38 -14.36 -4.31
N GLU A 162 -6.41 -13.98 -5.07
CA GLU A 162 -6.37 -12.80 -5.94
C GLU A 162 -6.21 -11.51 -5.12
N GLU A 163 -6.90 -11.38 -3.98
CA GLU A 163 -6.70 -10.25 -3.05
C GLU A 163 -5.23 -10.15 -2.61
N SER A 164 -4.62 -11.28 -2.23
CA SER A 164 -3.21 -11.30 -1.86
C SER A 164 -2.29 -10.95 -3.03
N ASN A 165 -2.58 -11.41 -4.24
CA ASN A 165 -1.80 -11.08 -5.44
C ASN A 165 -1.94 -9.59 -5.82
N PHE A 166 -3.13 -9.02 -5.67
CA PHE A 166 -3.36 -7.59 -5.89
C PHE A 166 -2.54 -6.75 -4.91
N ILE A 167 -2.59 -7.08 -3.62
CA ILE A 167 -1.79 -6.42 -2.58
C ILE A 167 -0.29 -6.54 -2.92
N TRP A 168 0.18 -7.73 -3.29
CA TRP A 168 1.59 -7.92 -3.69
C TRP A 168 1.98 -7.14 -4.94
N SER A 169 1.06 -6.94 -5.88
CA SER A 169 1.32 -6.15 -7.09
C SER A 169 1.57 -4.67 -6.77
N ILE A 170 0.98 -4.15 -5.69
CA ILE A 170 1.28 -2.81 -5.15
C ILE A 170 2.72 -2.74 -4.63
N PHE A 171 3.13 -3.71 -3.80
CA PHE A 171 4.51 -3.75 -3.27
C PHE A 171 5.55 -4.06 -4.32
N TYR A 172 5.21 -4.87 -5.31
CA TYR A 172 6.11 -5.16 -6.41
C TYR A 172 6.36 -3.89 -7.24
N SER A 173 5.29 -3.16 -7.60
CA SER A 173 5.41 -1.88 -8.31
C SER A 173 6.20 -0.83 -7.50
N LEU A 174 6.06 -0.84 -6.17
CA LEU A 174 6.92 -0.05 -5.27
C LEU A 174 8.40 -0.43 -5.44
N LEU A 175 8.74 -1.71 -5.32
CA LEU A 175 10.12 -2.17 -5.41
C LEU A 175 10.72 -1.86 -6.79
N GLU A 176 9.96 -2.07 -7.86
CA GLU A 176 10.37 -1.69 -9.21
C GLU A 176 10.64 -0.19 -9.31
N GLN A 177 9.75 0.64 -8.75
CA GLN A 177 9.91 2.09 -8.79
C GLN A 177 11.14 2.56 -8.00
N VAL A 178 11.43 1.95 -6.85
CA VAL A 178 12.62 2.23 -6.06
C VAL A 178 13.89 1.87 -6.81
N ILE A 179 13.92 0.70 -7.45
CA ILE A 179 15.07 0.25 -8.24
C ILE A 179 15.26 1.15 -9.47
N SER A 180 14.17 1.55 -10.11
CA SER A 180 14.18 2.43 -11.29
C SER A 180 14.70 3.83 -10.97
N VAL A 181 14.19 4.45 -9.90
CA VAL A 181 14.63 5.78 -9.45
C VAL A 181 16.06 5.71 -8.90
N GLY A 182 16.39 4.65 -8.16
CA GLY A 182 17.74 4.43 -7.61
C GLY A 182 18.83 4.22 -8.66
N LYS A 183 18.48 3.83 -9.91
CA LYS A 183 19.42 3.77 -11.05
C LYS A 183 19.73 5.14 -11.66
N LYS A 184 19.00 6.21 -11.30
CA LYS A 184 19.20 7.57 -11.82
C LYS A 184 20.08 8.47 -10.91
N LEU A 185 20.60 7.94 -9.82
CA LEU A 185 21.59 8.56 -8.92
C LEU A 185 22.93 7.83 -9.03
#